data_AF-A0A6C0UFX7-F1
#
_entry.id   AF-A0A6C0UFX7-F1
#
_cell.length_a   1.000
_cell.length_b   1.000
_cell.length_c   1.000
_cell.angle_alpha   90.00
_cell.angle_beta   90.00
_cell.angle_gamma   90.00
#
_symmetry.space_group_name_H-M   'P 1'
#
loop_
_entity.id
_entity.type
_entity.pdbx_description
1 polymer ?
#
loop_
_entity_poly.entity_id
_entity_poly.type
_entity_poly.pdbx_seq_one_letter_code
_entity_poly.pdbx_strand_id
1 'polypeptide(L)' 'MHLPFEMLSDAEWNLANELDLPMFTIEEDDYLKRLTLMISDGRIEHVFYPIFPPDEYANEVLEWVTDNPR' A
#
# COMPACT_ATOMS: atom_id res chain seq x y z
N MET A 1 0.39 0.01 23.14
CA MET A 1 -0.42 -0.80 22.22
C MET A 1 0.50 -1.26 21.11
N HIS A 2 0.49 -2.54 20.73
CA HIS A 2 1.38 -3.10 19.71
C HIS A 2 0.52 -3.52 18.52
N LEU A 3 0.94 -3.16 17.31
CA LEU A 3 0.31 -3.66 16.10
C LEU A 3 0.67 -5.15 15.92
N PRO A 4 -0.24 -5.98 15.39
CA PRO A 4 0.03 -7.40 15.15
C PRO A 4 0.90 -7.64 13.89
N PHE A 5 1.55 -6.59 13.38
CA PHE A 5 2.37 -6.61 12.17
C PHE A 5 3.47 -5.54 12.28
N GLU A 6 4.49 -5.70 11.44
CA GLU A 6 5.62 -4.77 11.35
C GLU A 6 5.18 -3.43 10.72
N MET A 7 5.79 -2.35 11.21
CA MET A 7 5.66 -1.03 10.60
C MET A 7 7.00 -0.66 9.99
N LEU A 8 7.02 -0.42 8.69
CA LEU A 8 8.19 0.04 7.95
C LEU A 8 8.09 1.55 7.73
N SER A 9 9.24 2.23 7.77
CA SER A 9 9.34 3.66 7.50
C SER A 9 10.09 3.88 6.19
N ASP A 10 9.47 4.60 5.26
CA ASP A 10 10.09 5.10 4.04
C ASP A 10 10.42 6.59 4.18
N ALA A 11 11.12 6.96 5.26
CA ALA A 11 11.36 8.37 5.62
C ALA A 11 12.18 9.15 4.57
N GLU A 12 12.95 8.43 3.74
CA GLU A 12 13.77 9.00 2.66
C GLU A 12 13.08 8.92 1.29
N TRP A 13 11.84 8.43 1.22
CA TRP A 13 11.08 8.25 -0.02
C TRP A 13 11.74 7.32 -1.05
N ASN A 14 12.63 6.42 -0.61
CA ASN A 14 13.35 5.51 -1.50
C ASN A 14 12.36 4.54 -2.18
N LEU A 15 11.46 3.92 -1.42
CA LEU A 15 10.47 3.01 -1.98
C LEU A 15 9.47 3.75 -2.86
N ALA A 16 8.97 4.88 -2.38
CA ALA A 16 8.01 5.72 -3.10
C ALA A 16 8.54 6.16 -4.47
N ASN A 17 9.76 6.70 -4.51
CA ASN A 17 10.35 7.22 -5.73
C ASN A 17 10.74 6.11 -6.71
N GLU A 18 11.36 5.02 -6.25
CA GLU A 18 11.78 3.91 -7.12
C GLU A 18 10.59 3.20 -7.79
N LEU A 19 9.42 3.20 -7.13
CA LEU A 19 8.20 2.61 -7.68
C LEU A 19 7.23 3.62 -8.30
N ASP A 20 7.62 4.91 -8.39
CA ASP A 20 6.76 6.01 -8.85
C ASP A 20 5.37 5.99 -8.18
N LEU A 21 5.35 5.81 -6.85
CA LEU A 21 4.12 5.68 -6.09
C LEU A 21 3.31 6.98 -6.10
N PRO A 22 1.97 6.89 -6.14
CA PRO A 22 1.12 8.06 -6.19
C PRO A 22 1.24 8.90 -4.92
N MET A 23 1.63 10.16 -5.11
CA MET A 23 1.76 11.16 -4.04
C MET A 23 0.78 12.31 -4.22
N PHE A 24 0.61 13.10 -3.16
CA PHE A 24 -0.10 14.36 -3.18
C PHE A 24 0.49 15.33 -2.16
N THR A 25 0.36 16.61 -2.44
CA THR A 25 0.87 17.68 -1.59
C THR A 25 -0.29 18.32 -0.83
N ILE A 26 -0.15 18.48 0.48
CA ILE A 26 -1.00 19.37 1.29
C ILE A 26 -0.09 20.49 1.78
N GLU A 27 -0.45 21.74 1.44
CA GLU A 27 0.38 22.91 1.73
C GLU A 27 1.79 22.77 1.09
N GLU A 28 2.81 22.53 1.92
CA GLU A 28 4.21 22.37 1.50
C GLU A 28 4.75 20.95 1.73
N ASP A 29 3.92 20.05 2.29
CA ASP A 29 4.32 18.68 2.62
C ASP A 29 3.78 17.67 1.62
N ASP A 30 4.62 16.71 1.24
CA ASP A 30 4.26 15.59 0.38
C ASP A 30 3.84 14.35 1.20
N TYR A 31 2.82 13.66 0.68
CA TYR A 31 2.20 12.50 1.32
C TYR A 31 2.00 11.40 0.29
N LEU A 32 2.16 10.14 0.71
CA LEU A 32 1.72 8.99 -0.09
C LEU A 32 0.19 8.93 -0.12
N LYS A 33 -0.38 8.78 -1.33
CA LYS A 33 -1.77 8.35 -1.44
C LYS A 33 -1.88 6.90 -0.95
N ARG A 34 -2.99 6.60 -0.29
CA ARG A 34 -3.26 5.26 0.20
C ARG A 34 -3.36 4.27 -0.96
N LEU A 35 -2.57 3.20 -0.89
CA LEU A 35 -2.52 2.08 -1.81
C LEU A 35 -2.19 0.79 -1.05
N THR A 36 -2.41 -0.36 -1.67
CA THR A 36 -1.97 -1.66 -1.15
C THR A 36 -1.25 -2.44 -2.25
N LEU A 37 -0.08 -2.98 -1.94
CA LEU A 37 0.72 -3.79 -2.85
C LEU A 37 0.67 -5.26 -2.40
N MET A 38 0.34 -6.16 -3.32
CA MET A 38 0.49 -7.61 -3.12
C MET A 38 1.83 -8.05 -3.67
N ILE A 39 2.74 -8.48 -2.80
CA ILE A 39 4.13 -8.82 -3.18
C ILE A 39 4.41 -10.30 -2.88
N SER A 40 4.86 -11.05 -3.88
CA SER A 40 5.35 -12.43 -3.78
C SER A 40 6.72 -12.56 -4.43
N ASP A 41 7.68 -13.21 -3.78
CA ASP A 41 9.00 -13.51 -4.36
C ASP A 41 9.69 -12.29 -5.00
N GLY A 42 9.55 -11.12 -4.37
CA GLY A 42 10.12 -9.86 -4.85
C GLY A 42 9.38 -9.21 -6.02
N ARG A 43 8.23 -9.75 -6.44
CA ARG A 43 7.38 -9.20 -7.51
C ARG A 43 6.08 -8.66 -6.96
N ILE A 44 5.68 -7.48 -7.44
CA ILE A 44 4.34 -6.94 -7.21
C ILE A 44 3.37 -7.66 -8.15
N GLU A 45 2.49 -8.47 -7.58
CA GLU A 45 1.47 -9.25 -8.31
C GLU A 45 0.18 -8.45 -8.54
N HIS A 46 -0.14 -7.55 -7.60
CA HIS A 46 -1.32 -6.70 -7.71
C HIS A 46 -1.11 -5.38 -6.98
N VAL A 47 -1.72 -4.32 -7.52
CA VAL A 47 -1.73 -2.98 -6.94
C VAL A 47 -3.17 -2.56 -6.82
N PHE A 48 -3.57 -2.21 -5.61
CA PHE A 48 -4.86 -1.61 -5.36
C PHE A 48 -4.71 -0.13 -5.13
N TYR A 49 -5.24 0.63 -6.08
CA TYR A 49 -5.28 2.07 -6.06
C TYR A 49 -6.30 2.56 -7.11
N PRO A 50 -7.11 3.59 -6.82
CA PRO A 50 -7.23 4.28 -5.53
C PRO A 50 -8.03 3.45 -4.51
N ILE A 51 -7.79 3.67 -3.21
CA ILE A 51 -8.53 3.03 -2.13
C ILE A 51 -9.63 3.96 -1.61
N PHE A 52 -10.90 3.56 -1.74
CA PHE A 52 -12.05 4.27 -1.18
C PHE A 52 -13.30 3.36 -1.09
N PRO A 53 -14.04 3.32 0.04
CA PRO A 53 -13.72 3.93 1.33
C PRO A 53 -12.68 3.09 2.09
N PRO A 54 -11.76 3.73 2.85
CA PRO A 54 -10.59 3.02 3.37
C PRO A 54 -10.88 2.03 4.50
N ASP A 55 -12.01 2.16 5.19
CA ASP A 55 -12.43 1.32 6.31
C ASP A 55 -13.03 -0.02 5.86
N GLU A 56 -13.51 -0.12 4.62
CA GLU A 56 -14.08 -1.35 4.05
C GLU A 56 -13.07 -2.12 3.20
N TYR A 57 -12.00 -1.43 2.77
CA TYR A 57 -11.05 -1.91 1.77
C TYR A 57 -10.26 -3.17 2.18
N ALA A 58 -10.10 -3.44 3.48
CA ALA A 58 -9.44 -4.65 3.94
C ALA A 58 -10.14 -5.94 3.49
N ASN A 59 -11.45 -5.91 3.26
CA ASN A 59 -12.18 -7.08 2.77
C ASN A 59 -11.85 -7.41 1.31
N GLU A 60 -11.69 -6.40 0.45
CA GLU A 60 -11.30 -6.59 -0.95
C GLU A 60 -9.92 -7.26 -1.08
N VAL A 61 -9.00 -6.87 -0.19
CA VAL A 61 -7.68 -7.51 -0.06
C VAL A 61 -7.82 -9.00 0.29
N LEU A 62 -8.66 -9.32 1.28
CA LEU A 62 -8.88 -10.71 1.71
C LEU A 62 -9.53 -11.56 0.62
N GLU A 63 -10.53 -11.01 -0.08
CA GLU A 63 -11.16 -11.66 -1.23
C GLU A 63 -10.12 -11.96 -2.31
N TRP A 64 -9.30 -10.98 -2.68
CA TRP A 64 -8.26 -11.18 -3.69
C TRP A 64 -7.26 -12.28 -3.30
N VAL A 65 -6.79 -12.29 -2.05
CA VAL A 65 -5.85 -13.33 -1.56
C VAL A 65 -6.52 -14.71 -1.56
N THR A 66 -7.82 -14.78 -1.26
CA THR A 66 -8.58 -16.04 -1.27
C THR A 66 -8.78 -16.57 -2.69
N ASP A 67 -9.05 -15.67 -3.65
CA ASP A 67 -9.27 -16.02 -5.06
C ASP A 67 -7.97 -16.26 -5.84
N ASN A 68 -6.84 -15.77 -5.32
CA ASN A 68 -5.51 -15.91 -5.92
C ASN A 68 -4.54 -16.63 -4.95
N PRO A 69 -4.81 -17.89 -4.58
CA PRO A 69 -3.92 -18.65 -3.73
C PRO A 69 -2.58 -18.87 -4.45
N ARG A 70 -1.48 -18.74 -3.70
CA ARG A 70 -0.13 -19.04 -4.19
C ARG A 70 0.11 -20.54 -4.28
#